data_AF-A0A2D9RZE1-F1
#
_entry.id   AF-A0A2D9RZE1-F1
#
_cell.length_a   1.000
_cell.length_b   1.000
_cell.length_c   1.000
_cell.angle_alpha   90.00
_cell.angle_beta   90.00
_cell.angle_gamma   90.00
#
_symmetry.space_group_name_H-M   'P 1'
#
loop_
_entity.id
_entity.type
_entity.pdbx_description
1 polymer ?
#
loop_
_entity_poly.entity_id
_entity_poly.type
_entity_poly.pdbx_seq_one_letter_code
_entity_poly.pdbx_strand_id
1 'polypeptide(L)'
;DIDTGWGGAFNIAKTIKDMEKAGAAAVHMEDQVAQKRCGHRPNKEIVSTAEMVDRIKAAVDARTDPDFFIMARTDAFAQEGLEKAIERAKAYVEAGADGIFAEAVKTEEHYRAFSEALDVPILANITEFGQTELWNKEQLGEWGAAMVLYPLSAFRAMNKAAETVYTAILKDGDQKAVTDMMQTRMELYDYLGYHEYEQKLDALFAEGKNK
;
A
#
# COMPACT_ATOMS: atom_id res chain seq x y z
N ASP A 1 -0.85 1.21 -4.40
CA ASP A 1 -1.08 0.07 -5.30
C ASP A 1 -1.68 0.59 -6.60
N ILE A 2 -0.99 0.37 -7.72
CA ILE A 2 -1.52 0.68 -9.06
C ILE A 2 -1.66 -0.58 -9.93
N ASP A 3 -1.69 -1.75 -9.30
CA ASP A 3 -1.77 -3.04 -9.99
C ASP A 3 -0.65 -3.16 -11.05
N THR A 4 -1.03 -3.43 -12.29
CA THR A 4 -0.15 -3.53 -13.47
C THR A 4 -0.05 -2.22 -14.26
N GLY A 5 -0.62 -1.11 -13.75
CA GLY A 5 -0.69 0.19 -14.42
C GLY A 5 -1.79 0.31 -15.48
N TRP A 6 -2.81 -0.56 -15.40
CA TRP A 6 -4.07 -0.52 -16.16
C TRP A 6 -3.94 -0.44 -17.69
N GLY A 7 -2.91 -1.09 -18.25
CA GLY A 7 -2.76 -1.29 -19.70
C GLY A 7 -1.31 -1.32 -20.16
N GLY A 8 -1.06 -0.83 -21.37
CA GLY A 8 0.29 -0.74 -21.93
C GLY A 8 1.02 0.55 -21.52
N ALA A 9 2.16 0.84 -22.16
CA ALA A 9 3.03 1.97 -21.82
C ALA A 9 2.30 3.32 -21.72
N PHE A 10 1.36 3.63 -22.63
CA PHE A 10 0.60 4.88 -22.57
C PHE A 10 -0.38 4.95 -21.39
N ASN A 11 -0.96 3.81 -20.99
CA ASN A 11 -1.84 3.73 -19.81
C ASN A 11 -1.03 3.89 -18.53
N ILE A 12 0.14 3.25 -18.46
CA ILE A 12 1.09 3.39 -17.35
C ILE A 12 1.53 4.84 -17.23
N ALA A 13 1.92 5.48 -18.34
CA ALA A 13 2.36 6.87 -18.32
C ALA A 13 1.26 7.83 -17.85
N LYS A 14 0.02 7.61 -18.30
CA LYS A 14 -1.14 8.37 -17.80
C LYS A 14 -1.39 8.12 -16.31
N THR A 15 -1.26 6.88 -15.87
CA THR A 15 -1.44 6.47 -14.47
C THR A 15 -0.49 7.20 -13.54
N ILE A 16 0.80 7.24 -13.88
CA ILE A 16 1.82 7.94 -13.08
C ILE A 16 1.47 9.42 -12.94
N LYS A 17 1.19 10.09 -14.07
CA LYS A 17 0.83 11.52 -14.07
C LYS A 17 -0.45 11.81 -13.30
N ASP A 18 -1.45 10.94 -13.39
CA ASP A 18 -2.69 11.10 -12.65
C ASP A 18 -2.49 10.88 -11.13
N MET A 19 -1.66 9.91 -10.72
CA MET A 19 -1.34 9.67 -9.31
C MET A 19 -0.53 10.81 -8.70
N GLU A 20 0.50 11.31 -9.40
CA GLU A 20 1.24 12.51 -9.00
C GLU A 20 0.30 13.70 -8.85
N LYS A 21 -0.54 13.96 -9.86
CA LYS A 21 -1.51 15.06 -9.84
C LYS A 21 -2.55 14.94 -8.71
N ALA A 22 -2.91 13.71 -8.32
CA ALA A 22 -3.80 13.45 -7.20
C ALA A 22 -3.13 13.69 -5.83
N GLY A 23 -1.83 13.95 -5.79
CA GLY A 23 -1.06 14.19 -4.57
C GLY A 23 -0.52 12.92 -3.91
N ALA A 24 -0.46 11.80 -4.63
CA ALA A 24 0.24 10.62 -4.13
C ALA A 24 1.76 10.89 -4.07
N ALA A 25 2.43 10.37 -3.04
CA ALA A 25 3.89 10.45 -2.91
C ALA A 25 4.62 9.26 -3.56
N ALA A 26 3.94 8.12 -3.68
CA ALA A 26 4.53 6.89 -4.15
C ALA A 26 3.48 5.97 -4.79
N VAL A 27 3.93 5.11 -5.68
CA VAL A 27 3.16 3.98 -6.23
C VAL A 27 4.00 2.72 -6.21
N HIS A 28 3.32 1.56 -6.21
CA HIS A 28 3.97 0.30 -6.56
C HIS A 28 3.21 -0.38 -7.68
N MET A 29 3.95 -0.97 -8.62
CA MET A 29 3.43 -1.67 -9.80
C MET A 29 3.95 -3.10 -9.84
N GLU A 30 3.13 -4.06 -10.23
CA GLU A 30 3.44 -5.49 -10.11
C GLU A 30 3.67 -6.21 -11.44
N ASP A 31 4.46 -7.28 -11.38
CA ASP A 31 4.81 -8.14 -12.52
C ASP A 31 3.77 -9.22 -12.83
N GLN A 32 2.54 -9.10 -12.31
CA GLN A 32 1.46 -10.00 -12.68
C GLN A 32 0.96 -9.75 -14.12
N VAL A 33 0.32 -10.78 -14.69
CA VAL A 33 -0.52 -10.62 -15.88
C VAL A 33 -1.66 -9.63 -15.61
N ALA A 34 -2.19 -8.99 -16.65
CA ALA A 34 -3.19 -7.92 -16.50
C ALA A 34 -4.46 -8.34 -15.74
N GLN A 35 -4.90 -9.60 -15.89
CA GLN A 35 -5.98 -10.19 -15.09
C GLN A 35 -5.43 -10.71 -13.75
N LYS A 36 -4.99 -9.78 -12.90
CA LYS A 36 -4.25 -10.08 -11.67
C LYS A 36 -5.07 -10.78 -10.58
N ARG A 37 -4.38 -11.34 -9.59
CA ARG A 37 -4.95 -11.86 -8.34
C ARG A 37 -4.25 -11.25 -7.12
N CYS A 38 -4.88 -11.36 -5.95
CA CYS A 38 -4.26 -10.91 -4.70
C CYS A 38 -2.95 -11.69 -4.40
N GLY A 39 -1.92 -10.99 -3.88
CA GLY A 39 -0.59 -11.50 -3.53
C GLY A 39 -0.52 -12.71 -2.60
N HIS A 40 -1.61 -13.10 -1.94
CA HIS A 40 -1.65 -14.26 -1.06
C HIS A 40 -2.51 -15.42 -1.61
N ARG A 41 -3.04 -15.32 -2.84
CA ARG A 41 -3.85 -16.37 -3.48
C ARG A 41 -2.98 -17.32 -4.34
N PRO A 42 -3.36 -18.61 -4.47
CA PRO A 42 -2.67 -19.57 -5.33
C PRO A 42 -2.87 -19.29 -6.83
N ASN A 43 -1.95 -19.81 -7.66
CA ASN A 43 -1.94 -19.72 -9.13
C ASN A 43 -1.93 -18.28 -9.64
N LYS A 44 -0.92 -17.50 -9.24
CA LYS A 44 -0.63 -16.22 -9.89
C LYS A 44 0.16 -16.51 -11.17
N GLU A 45 -0.04 -15.70 -12.19
CA GLU A 45 0.77 -15.72 -13.39
C GLU A 45 1.52 -14.38 -13.44
N ILE A 46 2.82 -14.45 -13.70
CA ILE A 46 3.68 -13.28 -13.83
C ILE A 46 4.20 -13.18 -15.25
N VAL A 47 4.44 -11.96 -15.70
CA VAL A 47 4.99 -11.68 -17.02
C VAL A 47 6.49 -11.94 -17.06
N SER A 48 7.05 -11.93 -18.27
CA SER A 48 8.50 -12.01 -18.43
C SER A 48 9.20 -10.83 -17.75
N THR A 49 10.44 -11.02 -17.30
CA THR A 49 11.25 -9.93 -16.73
C THR A 49 11.36 -8.75 -17.68
N ALA A 50 11.53 -9.01 -18.99
CA ALA A 50 11.62 -7.97 -20.00
C ALA A 50 10.34 -7.12 -20.09
N GLU A 51 9.17 -7.76 -20.03
CA GLU A 51 7.91 -7.03 -20.04
C GLU A 51 7.76 -6.13 -18.82
N MET A 52 8.08 -6.62 -17.61
CA MET A 52 8.01 -5.78 -16.41
C MET A 52 9.04 -4.63 -16.45
N VAL A 53 10.24 -4.89 -16.98
CA VAL A 53 11.25 -3.85 -17.22
C VAL A 53 10.71 -2.75 -18.14
N ASP A 54 10.00 -3.10 -19.22
CA ASP A 54 9.39 -2.12 -20.11
C ASP A 54 8.28 -1.32 -19.40
N ARG A 55 7.50 -1.94 -18.51
CA ARG A 55 6.51 -1.24 -17.68
C ARG A 55 7.18 -0.22 -16.76
N ILE A 56 8.26 -0.61 -16.07
CA ILE A 56 9.00 0.27 -15.16
C ILE A 56 9.60 1.45 -15.93
N LYS A 57 10.23 1.20 -17.08
CA LYS A 57 10.75 2.28 -17.94
C LYS A 57 9.66 3.26 -18.35
N ALA A 58 8.49 2.79 -18.74
CA ALA A 58 7.35 3.65 -19.08
C ALA A 58 6.86 4.47 -17.87
N ALA A 59 6.89 3.88 -16.67
CA ALA A 59 6.51 4.59 -15.45
C ALA A 59 7.52 5.68 -15.09
N VAL A 60 8.82 5.35 -15.13
CA VAL A 60 9.92 6.27 -14.81
C VAL A 60 10.03 7.42 -15.82
N ASP A 61 9.84 7.15 -17.12
CA ASP A 61 9.80 8.18 -18.16
C ASP A 61 8.63 9.16 -17.96
N ALA A 62 7.50 8.65 -17.47
CA ALA A 62 6.31 9.46 -17.26
C ALA A 62 6.34 10.34 -16.00
N ARG A 63 7.28 10.06 -15.08
CA ARG A 63 7.45 10.77 -13.81
C ARG A 63 7.70 12.25 -14.06
N THR A 64 6.95 13.13 -13.40
CA THR A 64 7.14 14.59 -13.55
C THR A 64 7.78 15.24 -12.34
N ASP A 65 7.50 14.73 -11.15
CA ASP A 65 8.19 15.10 -9.92
C ASP A 65 9.36 14.12 -9.64
N PRO A 66 10.63 14.57 -9.58
CA PRO A 66 11.77 13.70 -9.29
C PRO A 66 11.69 13.02 -7.91
N ASP A 67 10.91 13.56 -6.97
CA ASP A 67 10.72 12.98 -5.63
C ASP A 67 9.58 11.94 -5.59
N PHE A 68 8.84 11.76 -6.69
CA PHE A 68 7.79 10.75 -6.77
C PHE A 68 8.38 9.34 -6.85
N PHE A 69 8.03 8.50 -5.87
CA PHE A 69 8.67 7.21 -5.65
C PHE A 69 7.95 6.07 -6.40
N ILE A 70 8.67 5.39 -7.30
CA ILE A 70 8.14 4.28 -8.11
C ILE A 70 8.75 2.97 -7.62
N MET A 71 7.95 2.18 -6.93
CA MET A 71 8.34 0.87 -6.41
C MET A 71 7.94 -0.25 -7.38
N ALA A 72 8.86 -1.19 -7.63
CA ALA A 72 8.51 -2.41 -8.37
C ALA A 72 8.14 -3.52 -7.38
N ARG A 73 6.97 -4.11 -7.57
CA ARG A 73 6.51 -5.29 -6.84
C ARG A 73 6.77 -6.55 -7.67
N THR A 74 7.33 -7.59 -7.04
CA THR A 74 7.46 -8.90 -7.68
C THR A 74 6.75 -9.99 -6.88
N ASP A 75 5.96 -10.78 -7.61
CA ASP A 75 5.25 -11.96 -7.10
C ASP A 75 6.00 -13.28 -7.44
N ALA A 76 7.26 -13.18 -7.91
CA ALA A 76 8.06 -14.31 -8.37
C ALA A 76 8.54 -15.25 -7.26
N PHE A 77 8.74 -14.77 -6.03
CA PHE A 77 9.33 -15.56 -4.94
C PHE A 77 8.59 -16.89 -4.70
N ALA A 78 7.26 -16.85 -4.65
CA ALA A 78 6.45 -18.03 -4.39
C ALA A 78 6.41 -19.06 -5.54
N GLN A 79 6.81 -18.66 -6.76
CA GLN A 79 6.70 -19.47 -7.98
C GLN A 79 8.06 -19.93 -8.53
N GLU A 80 9.02 -19.01 -8.55
CA GLU A 80 10.34 -19.18 -9.16
C GLU A 80 11.47 -19.31 -8.12
N GLY A 81 11.17 -19.02 -6.84
CA GLY A 81 12.13 -19.07 -5.73
C GLY A 81 12.92 -17.77 -5.52
N LEU A 82 13.77 -17.77 -4.49
CA LEU A 82 14.52 -16.60 -4.03
C LEU A 82 15.44 -16.01 -5.10
N GLU A 83 16.29 -16.86 -5.69
CA GLU A 83 17.33 -16.43 -6.64
C GLU A 83 16.72 -15.72 -7.85
N LYS A 84 15.67 -16.30 -8.44
CA LYS A 84 14.95 -15.72 -9.58
C LYS A 84 14.22 -14.43 -9.22
N ALA A 85 13.65 -14.34 -8.02
CA ALA A 85 13.03 -13.12 -7.55
C ALA A 85 14.05 -11.99 -7.35
N ILE A 86 15.26 -12.29 -6.85
CA ILE A 86 16.35 -11.33 -6.74
C ILE A 86 16.85 -10.89 -8.13
N GLU A 87 17.03 -11.82 -9.08
CA GLU A 87 17.40 -11.49 -10.47
C GLU A 87 16.41 -10.51 -11.11
N ARG A 88 15.10 -10.77 -10.93
CA ARG A 88 14.03 -9.86 -11.39
C ARG A 88 14.11 -8.51 -10.70
N ALA A 89 14.24 -8.49 -9.37
CA ALA A 89 14.35 -7.25 -8.61
C ALA A 89 15.53 -6.38 -9.06
N LYS A 90 16.70 -6.99 -9.31
CA LYS A 90 17.87 -6.27 -9.87
C LYS A 90 17.57 -5.64 -11.22
N ALA A 91 16.96 -6.40 -12.14
CA ALA A 91 16.57 -5.88 -13.44
C ALA A 91 15.54 -4.72 -13.33
N TYR A 92 14.66 -4.78 -12.34
CA TYR A 92 13.67 -3.73 -12.07
C TYR A 92 14.33 -2.46 -11.51
N VAL A 93 15.33 -2.60 -10.64
CA VAL A 93 16.16 -1.48 -10.15
C VAL A 93 16.96 -0.86 -11.29
N GLU A 94 17.60 -1.67 -12.14
CA GLU A 94 18.32 -1.19 -13.32
C GLU A 94 17.40 -0.44 -14.31
N ALA A 95 16.11 -0.80 -14.36
CA ALA A 95 15.10 -0.11 -15.15
C ALA A 95 14.63 1.23 -14.54
N GLY A 96 15.04 1.54 -13.30
CA GLY A 96 14.79 2.80 -12.61
C GLY A 96 13.78 2.73 -11.47
N ALA A 97 13.41 1.54 -10.98
CA ALA A 97 12.60 1.43 -9.76
C ALA A 97 13.36 1.94 -8.53
N ASP A 98 12.73 2.80 -7.74
CA ASP A 98 13.34 3.43 -6.56
C ASP A 98 13.33 2.51 -5.33
N GLY A 99 12.54 1.43 -5.36
CA GLY A 99 12.45 0.44 -4.29
C GLY A 99 11.78 -0.85 -4.75
N ILE A 100 11.89 -1.89 -3.92
CA ILE A 100 11.34 -3.21 -4.21
C ILE A 100 10.33 -3.63 -3.15
N PHE A 101 9.17 -4.08 -3.61
CA PHE A 101 8.24 -4.86 -2.80
C PHE A 101 8.34 -6.33 -3.20
N ALA A 102 9.06 -7.10 -2.38
CA ALA A 102 9.18 -8.54 -2.55
C ALA A 102 8.00 -9.25 -1.87
N GLU A 103 7.05 -9.78 -2.65
CA GLU A 103 5.86 -10.43 -2.12
C GLU A 103 6.15 -11.84 -1.57
N ALA A 104 5.42 -12.24 -0.53
CA ALA A 104 5.47 -13.56 0.09
C ALA A 104 6.85 -14.00 0.64
N VAL A 105 7.72 -13.05 0.96
CA VAL A 105 8.96 -13.27 1.73
C VAL A 105 8.61 -13.65 3.18
N LYS A 106 9.28 -14.68 3.73
CA LYS A 106 8.81 -15.36 4.97
C LYS A 106 9.74 -15.29 6.17
N THR A 107 11.05 -15.23 5.97
CA THR A 107 12.04 -15.45 7.02
C THR A 107 13.13 -14.40 6.99
N GLU A 108 13.90 -14.30 8.07
CA GLU A 108 15.06 -13.43 8.19
C GLU A 108 16.03 -13.61 7.03
N GLU A 109 16.39 -14.86 6.70
CA GLU A 109 17.37 -15.17 5.66
C GLU A 109 16.94 -14.63 4.30
N HIS A 110 15.64 -14.69 4.00
CA HIS A 110 15.11 -14.15 2.76
C HIS A 110 15.21 -12.62 2.71
N TYR A 111 14.84 -11.91 3.79
CA TYR A 111 14.95 -10.45 3.84
C TYR A 111 16.40 -10.00 3.73
N ARG A 112 17.32 -10.66 4.45
CA ARG A 112 18.76 -10.38 4.35
C ARG A 112 19.28 -10.60 2.94
N ALA A 113 18.89 -11.71 2.29
CA ALA A 113 19.31 -11.98 0.92
C ALA A 113 18.86 -10.90 -0.07
N PHE A 114 17.64 -10.40 0.04
CA PHE A 114 17.20 -9.26 -0.78
C PHE A 114 17.97 -7.98 -0.44
N SER A 115 18.14 -7.67 0.86
CA SER A 115 18.81 -6.46 1.31
C SER A 115 20.29 -6.41 0.97
N GLU A 116 20.98 -7.55 0.95
CA GLU A 116 22.37 -7.64 0.55
C GLU A 116 22.54 -7.57 -0.98
N ALA A 117 21.51 -7.95 -1.73
CA ALA A 117 21.56 -8.03 -3.18
C ALA A 117 21.11 -6.73 -3.88
N LEU A 118 20.47 -5.80 -3.18
CA LEU A 118 19.83 -4.61 -3.74
C LEU A 118 20.30 -3.34 -3.00
N ASP A 119 20.63 -2.29 -3.75
CA ASP A 119 21.03 -0.99 -3.22
C ASP A 119 19.84 -0.02 -3.00
N VAL A 120 18.61 -0.54 -3.03
CA VAL A 120 17.36 0.23 -2.88
C VAL A 120 16.54 -0.29 -1.69
N PRO A 121 15.69 0.55 -1.07
CA PRO A 121 14.86 0.12 0.05
C PRO A 121 13.87 -0.99 -0.35
N ILE A 122 13.70 -1.94 0.58
CA ILE A 122 12.77 -3.05 0.45
C ILE A 122 11.57 -2.85 1.38
N LEU A 123 10.37 -3.11 0.87
CA LEU A 123 9.13 -3.11 1.63
C LEU A 123 8.74 -4.53 2.04
N ALA A 124 8.49 -4.71 3.34
CA ALA A 124 7.90 -5.89 3.93
C ALA A 124 6.38 -5.72 4.05
N ASN A 125 5.60 -6.60 3.41
CA ASN A 125 4.15 -6.60 3.50
C ASN A 125 3.65 -7.55 4.59
N ILE A 126 3.11 -6.99 5.66
CA ILE A 126 2.63 -7.72 6.84
C ILE A 126 1.11 -7.66 6.85
N THR A 127 0.48 -8.64 6.19
CA THR A 127 -0.97 -8.80 6.11
C THR A 127 -1.44 -9.99 6.92
N GLU A 128 -2.57 -9.85 7.60
CA GLU A 128 -3.13 -10.92 8.43
C GLU A 128 -3.73 -12.03 7.58
N PHE A 129 -3.69 -13.26 8.12
CA PHE A 129 -4.21 -14.46 7.48
C PHE A 129 -3.55 -14.77 6.12
N GLY A 130 -2.30 -14.30 5.97
CA GLY A 130 -1.45 -14.54 4.82
C GLY A 130 -0.54 -15.75 4.97
N GLN A 131 0.56 -15.76 4.22
CA GLN A 131 1.59 -16.81 4.26
C GLN A 131 2.85 -16.40 5.02
N THR A 132 2.97 -15.11 5.33
CA THR A 132 4.11 -14.52 6.03
C THR A 132 3.72 -14.35 7.49
N GLU A 133 4.61 -14.74 8.40
CA GLU A 133 4.44 -14.52 9.83
C GLU A 133 4.35 -13.01 10.15
N LEU A 134 3.65 -12.67 11.23
CA LEU A 134 3.42 -11.27 11.64
C LEU A 134 4.63 -10.71 12.40
N TRP A 135 5.77 -10.63 11.72
CA TRP A 135 6.98 -10.01 12.23
C TRP A 135 6.76 -8.53 12.55
N ASN A 136 7.38 -8.05 13.62
CA ASN A 136 7.28 -6.64 13.99
C ASN A 136 8.28 -5.77 13.20
N LYS A 137 8.11 -4.44 13.28
CA LYS A 137 8.96 -3.50 12.55
C LYS A 137 10.45 -3.54 12.95
N GLU A 138 10.75 -3.89 14.20
CA GLU A 138 12.13 -3.92 14.72
C GLU A 138 12.88 -5.10 14.10
N GLN A 139 12.28 -6.29 14.14
CA GLN A 139 12.81 -7.50 13.51
C GLN A 139 13.02 -7.28 12.00
N LEU A 140 12.01 -6.77 11.30
CA LEU A 140 12.10 -6.53 9.86
C LEU A 140 13.17 -5.49 9.52
N GLY A 141 13.31 -4.44 10.33
CA GLY A 141 14.38 -3.45 10.20
C GLY A 141 15.78 -4.05 10.37
N GLU A 142 15.98 -4.93 11.37
CA GLU A 142 17.24 -5.65 11.59
C GLU A 142 17.60 -6.61 10.44
N TRP A 143 16.60 -7.10 9.72
CA TRP A 143 16.76 -8.00 8.58
C TRP A 143 16.93 -7.27 7.25
N GLY A 144 16.82 -5.93 7.23
CA GLY A 144 17.09 -5.09 6.06
C GLY A 144 15.85 -4.55 5.34
N ALA A 145 14.64 -4.71 5.89
CA ALA A 145 13.45 -4.03 5.36
C ALA A 145 13.46 -2.55 5.78
N ALA A 146 13.32 -1.64 4.80
CA ALA A 146 13.26 -0.20 5.05
C ALA A 146 11.84 0.29 5.31
N MET A 147 10.83 -0.47 4.87
CA MET A 147 9.41 -0.13 5.00
C MET A 147 8.61 -1.34 5.45
N VAL A 148 7.59 -1.12 6.27
CA VAL A 148 6.62 -2.14 6.68
C VAL A 148 5.21 -1.68 6.34
N LEU A 149 4.50 -2.48 5.56
CA LEU A 149 3.13 -2.21 5.13
C LEU A 149 2.16 -3.08 5.92
N TYR A 150 1.14 -2.44 6.53
CA TYR A 150 0.01 -3.08 7.20
C TYR A 150 -1.26 -2.82 6.37
N PRO A 151 -1.47 -3.53 5.25
CA PRO A 151 -2.36 -3.05 4.19
C PRO A 151 -3.84 -3.14 4.55
N LEU A 152 -4.23 -4.06 5.44
CA LEU A 152 -5.63 -4.41 5.67
C LEU A 152 -6.02 -4.41 7.15
N SER A 153 -5.10 -4.20 8.09
CA SER A 153 -5.33 -4.34 9.52
C SER A 153 -6.52 -3.50 10.01
N ALA A 154 -6.51 -2.20 9.70
CA ALA A 154 -7.59 -1.29 10.07
C ALA A 154 -8.91 -1.64 9.36
N PHE A 155 -8.86 -1.99 8.08
CA PHE A 155 -10.04 -2.35 7.30
C PHE A 155 -10.71 -3.63 7.80
N ARG A 156 -9.92 -4.63 8.20
CA ARG A 156 -10.43 -5.87 8.80
C ARG A 156 -11.08 -5.60 10.15
N ALA A 157 -10.43 -4.80 11.01
CA ALA A 157 -10.97 -4.44 12.31
C ALA A 157 -12.31 -3.68 12.19
N MET A 158 -12.38 -2.66 11.32
CA MET A 158 -13.60 -1.88 11.13
C MET A 158 -14.76 -2.71 10.57
N ASN A 159 -14.49 -3.66 9.65
CA ASN A 159 -15.52 -4.55 9.14
C ASN A 159 -16.09 -5.44 10.24
N LYS A 160 -15.24 -5.96 11.14
CA LYS A 160 -15.70 -6.77 12.25
C LYS A 160 -16.54 -5.96 13.24
N ALA A 161 -16.11 -4.73 13.54
CA ALA A 161 -16.86 -3.83 14.40
C ALA A 161 -18.25 -3.49 13.81
N ALA A 162 -18.30 -3.18 12.51
CA ALA A 162 -19.56 -2.92 11.81
C ALA A 162 -20.49 -4.14 11.85
N GLU A 163 -19.98 -5.35 11.59
CA GLU A 163 -20.73 -6.59 11.69
C GLU A 163 -21.32 -6.80 13.10
N THR A 164 -20.54 -6.55 14.15
CA THR A 164 -20.99 -6.64 15.55
C THR A 164 -22.16 -5.69 15.82
N VAL A 165 -22.08 -4.44 15.37
CA VAL A 165 -23.15 -3.44 15.55
C VAL A 165 -24.42 -3.86 14.81
N TYR A 166 -24.31 -4.28 13.54
CA TYR A 166 -25.47 -4.73 12.77
C TYR A 166 -26.14 -5.98 13.39
N THR A 167 -25.34 -6.90 13.91
CA THR A 167 -25.84 -8.11 14.59
C THR A 167 -26.60 -7.75 15.86
N ALA A 168 -26.08 -6.83 16.69
CA ALA A 168 -26.74 -6.38 17.90
C ALA A 168 -28.08 -5.70 17.59
N ILE A 169 -28.11 -4.76 16.63
CA ILE A 169 -29.33 -4.06 16.22
C ILE A 169 -30.39 -5.04 15.71
N LEU A 170 -30.00 -6.00 14.87
CA LEU A 170 -30.94 -7.00 14.33
C LEU A 170 -31.54 -7.89 15.43
N LYS A 171 -30.72 -8.29 16.40
CA LYS A 171 -31.11 -9.22 17.47
C LYS A 171 -31.94 -8.53 18.56
N ASP A 172 -31.48 -7.38 19.03
CA ASP A 172 -31.98 -6.74 20.25
C ASP A 172 -32.97 -5.59 19.93
N GLY A 173 -33.02 -5.15 18.67
CA GLY A 173 -33.85 -4.03 18.21
C GLY A 173 -33.27 -2.64 18.50
N ASP A 174 -32.08 -2.57 19.13
CA ASP A 174 -31.31 -1.35 19.38
C ASP A 174 -29.79 -1.63 19.49
N GLN A 175 -28.99 -0.57 19.63
CA GLN A 175 -27.53 -0.64 19.71
C GLN A 175 -26.96 -0.46 21.13
N LYS A 176 -27.78 -0.42 22.19
CA LYS A 176 -27.33 0.01 23.54
C LYS A 176 -26.20 -0.85 24.10
N ALA A 177 -26.22 -2.15 23.83
CA ALA A 177 -25.22 -3.08 24.33
C ALA A 177 -23.82 -2.91 23.69
N VAL A 178 -23.72 -2.11 22.62
CA VAL A 178 -22.49 -1.93 21.83
C VAL A 178 -22.08 -0.47 21.68
N THR A 179 -22.60 0.44 22.51
CA THR A 179 -22.18 1.86 22.44
C THR A 179 -20.74 2.07 22.87
N ASP A 180 -20.25 1.28 23.81
CA ASP A 180 -18.91 1.47 24.41
C ASP A 180 -17.76 1.14 23.45
N MET A 181 -18.04 0.47 22.33
CA MET A 181 -17.05 0.21 21.27
C MET A 181 -17.06 1.28 20.16
N MET A 182 -17.99 2.24 20.20
CA MET A 182 -18.11 3.26 19.17
C MET A 182 -17.21 4.46 19.49
N GLN A 183 -16.69 5.08 18.42
CA GLN A 183 -16.08 6.40 18.53
C GLN A 183 -17.14 7.41 18.99
N THR A 184 -16.79 8.20 20.01
CA THR A 184 -17.64 9.27 20.51
C THR A 184 -17.72 10.43 19.52
N ARG A 185 -18.73 11.28 19.69
CA ARG A 185 -18.88 12.49 18.88
C ARG A 185 -17.70 13.45 19.01
N MET A 186 -17.13 13.57 20.21
CA MET A 186 -15.99 14.46 20.45
C MET A 186 -14.71 13.94 19.78
N GLU A 187 -14.43 12.64 19.91
CA GLU A 187 -13.30 12.03 19.20
C GLU A 187 -13.45 12.22 17.68
N LEU A 188 -14.64 12.00 17.12
CA LEU A 188 -14.90 12.24 15.69
C LEU A 188 -14.62 13.69 15.29
N TYR A 189 -14.97 14.67 16.14
CA TYR A 189 -14.72 16.08 15.86
C TYR A 189 -13.23 16.41 15.85
N ASP A 190 -12.47 15.84 16.78
CA ASP A 190 -11.02 16.00 16.81
C ASP A 190 -10.38 15.46 15.53
N TYR A 191 -10.78 14.27 15.05
CA TYR A 191 -10.25 13.70 13.79
C TYR A 191 -10.65 14.48 12.54
N LEU A 192 -11.82 15.14 12.54
CA LEU A 192 -12.27 15.97 11.42
C LEU A 192 -11.73 17.40 11.46
N GLY A 193 -11.01 17.78 12.52
CA GLY A 193 -10.59 19.18 12.75
C GLY A 193 -11.79 20.12 12.88
N TYR A 194 -12.93 19.64 13.39
CA TYR A 194 -14.21 20.34 13.31
C TYR A 194 -14.16 21.77 13.88
N HIS A 195 -13.47 21.95 15.02
CA HIS A 195 -13.35 23.23 15.70
C HIS A 195 -12.48 24.24 14.93
N GLU A 196 -11.55 23.79 14.10
CA GLU A 196 -10.73 24.69 13.28
C GLU A 196 -11.58 25.40 12.22
N TYR A 197 -12.55 24.68 11.63
CA TYR A 197 -13.48 25.26 10.66
C TYR A 197 -14.39 26.29 11.32
N GLU A 198 -14.95 25.98 12.49
CA GLU A 198 -15.82 26.89 13.24
C GLU A 198 -15.08 28.19 13.60
N GLN A 199 -13.88 28.08 14.15
CA GLN A 199 -13.03 29.23 14.48
C GLN A 199 -12.66 30.05 13.25
N LYS A 200 -12.37 29.40 12.12
CA LYS A 200 -12.03 30.09 10.88
C LYS A 200 -13.22 30.87 10.33
N LEU A 201 -14.43 30.32 10.38
CA LEU A 201 -15.65 31.01 9.97
C LEU A 201 -15.93 32.22 10.86
N ASP A 202 -15.83 32.06 12.18
CA ASP A 202 -16.02 33.16 13.12
C ASP A 202 -15.01 34.29 12.89
N ALA A 203 -13.73 33.96 12.70
CA ALA A 203 -12.69 34.96 12.40
C ALA A 203 -12.95 35.70 11.08
N LEU A 204 -13.45 35.02 10.04
CA LEU A 204 -13.72 35.62 8.73
C LEU A 204 -14.98 36.49 8.72
N PHE A 205 -15.99 36.17 9.54
CA PHE A 205 -17.32 36.77 9.45
C PHE A 205 -17.77 37.54 10.70
N ALA A 206 -16.94 37.64 11.74
CA ALA A 206 -17.22 38.46 12.92
C ALA A 206 -17.34 39.97 12.62
N GLU A 207 -16.62 40.49 11.62
CA GLU A 207 -16.62 41.93 11.29
C GLU A 207 -17.89 42.43 10.58
N GLY A 208 -18.84 41.55 10.24
CA GLY A 208 -20.09 41.91 9.56
C GLY A 208 -21.35 42.02 10.43
N LYS A 209 -21.29 41.65 11.71
CA LYS A 209 -22.48 41.58 12.58
C LYS A 209 -22.81 42.86 13.38
N ASN A 210 -21.99 43.92 13.25
CA ASN A 210 -22.17 45.21 13.95
C ASN A 210 -22.30 46.41 12.98
N LYS A 211 -23.03 46.27 11.86
CA LYS A 211 -23.46 47.40 11.04
C LYS A 211 -24.96 47.38 10.80
#